data_AF-A0A2Z7BJ57-F1
#
_entry.id   AF-A0A2Z7BJ57-F1
#
_cell.length_a   1.000
_cell.length_b   1.000
_cell.length_c   1.000
_cell.angle_alpha   90.00
_cell.angle_beta   90.00
_cell.angle_gamma   90.00
#
_symmetry.space_group_name_H-M   'P 1'
#
loop_
_entity.id
_entity.type
_entity.pdbx_description
1 polymer ?
#
loop_
_entity_poly.entity_id
_entity_poly.type
_entity_poly.pdbx_seq_one_letter_code
_entity_poly.pdbx_strand_id
1 'polypeptide(L)'
;MRTRPDRRPNRKNDRKVLMAEESTKSWADTDSESSSNCSSSSDSEQEEVHCLMADQTSDDEVFDFSNIEFTREDLVSALNDMIKEYRKLSHSFEEAKAENISLKSSSIESSSDELEDIDSLKIELLIVRAVKERKVLNHNQHMTSSIR
;
A
#
# COMPACT_ATOMS: atom_id res chain seq x y z
N MET A 1 -43.51 14.17 34.25
CA MET A 1 -42.40 14.54 35.16
C MET A 1 -41.54 13.32 35.45
N ARG A 2 -40.21 13.48 35.41
CA ARG A 2 -39.10 12.61 35.89
C ARG A 2 -38.98 11.22 35.23
N THR A 3 -38.10 11.00 34.24
CA THR A 3 -36.63 10.83 34.27
C THR A 3 -36.09 9.77 35.25
N ARG A 4 -35.50 8.69 34.71
CA ARG A 4 -34.13 8.25 35.02
C ARG A 4 -33.60 7.21 34.00
N PRO A 5 -32.32 7.31 33.60
CA PRO A 5 -31.69 6.44 32.60
C PRO A 5 -31.00 5.26 33.30
N ASP A 6 -31.07 4.07 32.70
CA ASP A 6 -30.20 2.97 33.11
C ASP A 6 -29.16 2.66 32.04
N ARG A 7 -27.93 2.49 32.54
CA ARG A 7 -26.65 2.51 31.83
C ARG A 7 -26.44 1.22 31.05
N ARG A 8 -25.86 1.36 29.85
CA ARG A 8 -25.14 0.30 29.13
C ARG A 8 -23.92 -0.15 29.96
N PRO A 9 -23.41 -1.37 29.72
CA PRO A 9 -22.13 -1.38 29.00
C PRO A 9 -21.95 -2.54 28.00
N ASN A 10 -21.39 -2.15 26.86
CA ASN A 10 -20.27 -2.82 26.17
C ASN A 10 -20.48 -4.25 25.63
N ARG A 11 -20.66 -4.34 24.30
CA ARG A 11 -20.08 -5.43 23.52
C ARG A 11 -19.44 -4.89 22.23
N LYS A 12 -18.19 -4.45 22.41
CA LYS A 12 -17.06 -4.45 21.47
C LYS A 12 -17.44 -4.77 20.01
N ASN A 13 -17.52 -3.72 19.21
CA ASN A 13 -17.34 -3.83 17.78
C ASN A 13 -15.84 -4.01 17.54
N ASP A 14 -15.41 -5.22 17.15
CA ASP A 14 -14.07 -5.46 16.65
C ASP A 14 -13.95 -4.88 15.24
N ARG A 15 -14.01 -3.55 15.14
CA ARG A 15 -13.51 -2.81 13.99
C ARG A 15 -11.98 -2.84 14.08
N LYS A 16 -11.37 -3.85 13.48
CA LYS A 16 -9.95 -3.83 13.14
C LYS A 16 -9.78 -2.86 11.96
N VAL A 17 -9.90 -1.56 12.23
CA VAL A 17 -9.43 -0.52 11.29
C VAL A 17 -7.93 -0.45 11.51
N LEU A 18 -7.16 -1.07 10.61
CA LEU A 18 -5.74 -0.77 10.50
C LEU A 18 -5.65 0.63 9.87
N MET A 19 -5.54 1.66 10.70
CA MET A 19 -4.93 2.92 10.27
C MET A 19 -3.46 2.59 10.01
N ALA A 20 -3.05 2.52 8.75
CA ALA A 20 -1.65 2.69 8.43
C ALA A 20 -1.32 4.17 8.67
N GLU A 21 -0.30 4.42 9.48
CA GLU A 21 0.20 5.76 9.77
C GLU A 21 0.59 6.47 8.46
N GLU A 22 -0.10 7.56 8.16
CA GLU A 22 0.32 8.53 7.16
C GLU A 22 1.37 9.43 7.82
N SER A 23 2.64 9.23 7.46
CA SER A 23 3.73 10.10 7.86
C SER A 23 3.56 11.48 7.22
N THR A 24 3.01 12.44 7.97
CA THR A 24 3.04 13.86 7.60
C THR A 24 4.47 14.38 7.69
N LYS A 25 5.25 14.17 6.63
CA LYS A 25 6.54 14.81 6.45
C LYS A 25 6.29 16.27 6.06
N SER A 26 6.25 17.13 7.07
CA SER A 26 6.27 18.57 6.89
C SER A 26 7.62 18.97 6.28
N TRP A 27 7.62 19.31 4.99
CA TRP A 27 8.73 20.06 4.41
C TRP A 27 8.61 21.49 4.90
N ALA A 28 9.61 21.97 5.64
CA ALA A 28 9.71 23.38 5.93
C ALA A 28 10.17 24.07 4.63
N ASP A 29 9.27 24.79 3.96
CA ASP A 29 9.64 25.85 3.04
C ASP A 29 10.40 26.91 3.85
N THR A 30 11.69 27.03 3.60
CA THR A 30 12.47 28.20 4.04
C THR A 30 12.72 29.05 2.82
N ASP A 31 11.79 29.98 2.56
CA ASP A 31 11.96 31.09 1.64
C ASP A 31 13.16 31.92 2.09
N SER A 32 14.33 31.68 1.50
CA SER A 32 15.45 32.61 1.61
C SER A 32 15.28 33.68 0.52
N GLU A 33 14.55 34.72 0.90
CA GLU A 33 14.36 35.95 0.14
C GLU A 33 15.72 36.54 -0.26
N SER A 34 15.94 36.64 -1.57
CA SER A 34 17.01 37.46 -2.13
C SER A 34 16.81 38.92 -1.73
N SER A 35 17.83 39.56 -1.13
CA SER A 35 17.92 41.02 -1.05
C SER A 35 19.31 41.52 -1.42
N SER A 36 19.41 41.92 -2.69
CA SER A 36 20.07 43.14 -3.22
C SER A 36 21.44 43.58 -2.69
N ASN A 37 22.44 43.58 -3.60
CA ASN A 37 23.57 44.52 -3.58
C ASN A 37 23.10 45.99 -3.56
N CYS A 38 23.76 46.83 -2.74
CA CYS A 38 23.93 48.27 -3.00
C CYS A 38 25.25 48.77 -2.39
N SER A 39 26.08 49.40 -3.23
CA SER A 39 27.37 50.01 -2.91
C SER A 39 27.25 51.49 -2.57
N SER A 40 28.05 52.00 -1.61
CA SER A 40 28.59 53.38 -1.45
C SER A 40 28.74 53.74 0.03
N SER A 41 29.68 54.55 0.52
CA SER A 41 30.81 55.31 -0.04
C SER A 41 31.76 55.68 1.12
N SER A 42 33.04 55.82 0.82
CA SER A 42 34.09 56.30 1.72
C SER A 42 33.77 57.64 2.37
N ASP A 43 34.11 57.80 3.65
CA ASP A 43 34.93 58.91 4.17
C ASP A 43 35.27 58.67 5.66
N SER A 44 36.53 58.36 5.96
CA SER A 44 37.15 58.75 7.24
C SER A 44 38.65 58.53 7.15
N GLU A 45 39.38 59.64 7.08
CA GLU A 45 40.82 59.71 7.28
C GLU A 45 41.17 59.43 8.75
N GLN A 46 42.38 58.89 8.95
CA GLN A 46 43.06 58.52 10.21
C GLN A 46 42.81 57.09 10.72
N GLU A 47 43.74 56.19 10.41
CA GLU A 47 44.54 55.45 11.41
C GLU A 47 45.48 54.49 10.65
N GLU A 48 46.78 54.65 10.88
CA GLU A 48 47.83 53.79 10.36
C GLU A 48 47.76 52.42 11.06
N VAL A 49 46.82 51.57 10.63
CA VAL A 49 46.84 50.15 10.94
C VAL A 49 47.52 49.44 9.79
N HIS A 50 48.82 49.19 9.94
CA HIS A 50 49.51 48.18 9.16
C HIS A 50 48.77 46.84 9.32
N CYS A 51 47.85 46.55 8.40
CA CYS A 51 47.31 45.21 8.24
C CYS A 51 48.47 44.33 7.75
N LEU A 52 49.14 43.68 8.70
CA LEU A 52 49.93 42.49 8.43
C LEU A 52 48.97 41.47 7.82
N MET A 53 48.93 41.42 6.50
CA MET A 53 48.48 40.26 5.75
C MET A 53 49.45 39.14 6.11
N ALA A 54 49.20 38.49 7.24
CA ALA A 54 49.83 37.22 7.54
C ALA A 54 49.33 36.26 6.46
N ASP A 55 50.21 35.92 5.53
CA ASP A 55 50.02 34.86 4.56
C ASP A 55 49.75 33.57 5.35
N GLN A 56 48.49 33.32 5.71
CA GLN A 56 48.06 31.99 6.08
C GLN A 56 48.00 31.17 4.81
N THR A 57 49.16 30.62 4.46
CA THR A 57 49.33 29.42 3.65
C THR A 57 48.71 28.24 4.40
N SER A 58 47.39 28.23 4.55
CA SER A 58 46.66 27.06 5.00
C SER A 58 45.62 26.76 3.94
N ASP A 59 46.09 25.99 2.96
CA ASP A 59 45.26 24.91 2.44
C ASP A 59 43.92 25.37 1.88
N ASP A 60 43.99 26.31 0.93
CA ASP A 60 43.02 26.29 -0.16
C ASP A 60 43.36 25.04 -0.96
N GLU A 61 43.01 23.86 -0.42
CA GLU A 61 42.64 22.71 -1.23
C GLU A 61 41.47 23.21 -2.08
N VAL A 62 41.82 23.94 -3.15
CA VAL A 62 41.00 24.09 -4.33
C VAL A 62 40.67 22.65 -4.64
N PHE A 63 39.47 22.23 -4.24
CA PHE A 63 38.92 20.98 -4.70
C PHE A 63 39.01 21.11 -6.21
N ASP A 64 40.00 20.43 -6.79
CA ASP A 64 40.08 20.22 -8.20
C ASP A 64 38.92 19.27 -8.46
N PHE A 65 37.74 19.86 -8.56
CA PHE A 65 36.64 19.33 -9.30
C PHE A 65 37.09 19.33 -10.77
N SER A 66 38.14 18.55 -11.07
CA SER A 66 38.20 17.72 -12.25
C SER A 66 36.91 16.93 -12.24
N ASN A 67 35.83 17.61 -12.63
CA ASN A 67 34.48 17.15 -12.66
C ASN A 67 34.55 15.84 -13.41
N ILE A 68 34.27 14.73 -12.73
CA ILE A 68 33.84 13.53 -13.44
C ILE A 68 32.72 14.04 -14.34
N GLU A 69 32.97 13.94 -15.64
CA GLU A 69 32.28 14.53 -16.78
C GLU A 69 30.78 14.29 -16.73
N PHE A 70 30.08 14.99 -15.83
CA PHE A 70 28.64 14.93 -15.70
C PHE A 70 28.09 16.19 -16.33
N THR A 71 27.74 16.05 -17.59
CA THR A 71 27.16 17.16 -18.35
C THR A 71 25.74 17.41 -17.87
N ARG A 72 25.25 18.63 -18.13
CA ARG A 72 23.83 18.95 -17.88
C ARG A 72 22.92 18.01 -18.68
N GLU A 73 23.38 17.58 -19.85
CA GLU A 73 22.72 16.65 -20.75
C GLU A 73 22.58 15.26 -20.10
N ASP A 74 23.62 14.78 -19.40
CA ASP A 74 23.57 13.51 -18.67
C ASP A 74 22.52 13.53 -17.56
N LEU A 75 22.42 14.64 -16.84
CA LEU A 75 21.39 14.82 -15.80
C LEU A 75 19.98 14.78 -16.39
N VAL A 76 19.77 15.51 -17.48
CA VAL A 76 18.47 15.57 -18.17
C VAL A 76 18.10 14.19 -18.73
N SER A 77 19.07 13.46 -19.28
CA SER A 77 18.86 12.10 -19.77
C SER A 77 18.48 11.15 -18.64
N ALA A 78 19.24 11.13 -17.54
CA ALA A 78 18.96 10.28 -16.38
C ALA A 78 17.56 10.55 -15.80
N LEU A 79 17.19 11.83 -15.68
CA LEU A 79 15.86 12.21 -15.19
C LEU A 79 14.75 11.72 -16.15
N ASN A 80 14.93 11.90 -17.45
CA ASN A 80 13.97 11.46 -18.45
C ASN A 80 13.81 9.93 -18.44
N ASP A 81 14.89 9.19 -18.28
CA ASP A 81 14.86 7.73 -18.19
C ASP A 81 14.16 7.25 -16.91
N MET A 82 14.42 7.90 -15.77
CA MET A 82 13.66 7.63 -14.54
C MET A 82 12.16 7.85 -14.71
N ILE A 83 11.75 8.93 -15.40
CA ILE A 83 10.33 9.20 -15.69
C ILE A 83 9.73 8.10 -16.57
N LYS A 84 10.45 7.62 -17.59
CA LYS A 84 10.00 6.53 -18.45
C LYS A 84 9.83 5.23 -17.66
N GLU A 85 10.81 4.87 -16.83
CA GLU A 85 10.75 3.65 -16.02
C GLU A 85 9.63 3.74 -14.98
N TYR A 86 9.44 4.90 -14.34
CA TYR A 86 8.30 5.12 -13.44
C TYR A 86 6.96 4.95 -14.16
N ARG A 87 6.82 5.49 -15.38
CA ARG A 87 5.60 5.32 -16.18
C ARG A 87 5.34 3.85 -16.52
N LYS A 88 6.37 3.10 -16.90
CA LYS A 88 6.26 1.65 -17.16
C LYS A 88 5.84 0.89 -15.89
N LEU A 89 6.48 1.20 -14.76
CA LEU A 89 6.17 0.59 -13.47
C LEU A 89 4.73 0.89 -13.03
N SER A 90 4.30 2.14 -13.17
CA SER A 90 2.93 2.56 -12.87
C SER A 90 1.90 1.84 -13.73
N HIS A 91 2.18 1.61 -15.01
CA HIS A 91 1.29 0.85 -15.88
C HIS A 91 1.22 -0.62 -15.45
N SER A 92 2.36 -1.26 -15.23
CA SER A 92 2.44 -2.66 -14.77
C SER A 92 1.72 -2.85 -13.43
N PHE A 93 1.77 -1.85 -12.54
CA PHE A 93 1.05 -1.89 -11.26
C PHE A 93 -0.47 -1.91 -11.45
N GLU A 94 -1.02 -1.06 -12.32
CA GLU A 94 -2.47 -1.07 -12.60
C GLU A 94 -2.91 -2.35 -13.32
N GLU A 95 -2.08 -2.89 -14.22
CA GLU A 95 -2.32 -4.19 -14.85
C GLU A 95 -2.35 -5.33 -13.82
N ALA A 96 -1.36 -5.40 -12.93
CA ALA A 96 -1.32 -6.41 -11.86
C ALA A 96 -2.51 -6.30 -10.91
N LYS A 97 -2.99 -5.09 -10.65
CA LYS A 97 -4.20 -4.85 -9.86
C LYS A 97 -5.46 -5.35 -10.56
N ALA A 98 -5.58 -5.10 -11.87
CA ALA A 98 -6.68 -5.63 -12.68
C ALA A 98 -6.67 -7.17 -12.72
N GLU A 99 -5.51 -7.77 -12.92
CA GLU A 99 -5.33 -9.23 -12.89
C GLU A 99 -5.70 -9.81 -11.51
N ASN A 100 -5.28 -9.18 -10.41
CA ASN A 100 -5.63 -9.64 -9.06
C ASN A 100 -7.15 -9.68 -8.82
N ILE A 101 -7.87 -8.67 -9.32
CA ILE A 101 -9.34 -8.63 -9.26
C ILE A 101 -9.93 -9.78 -10.07
N SER A 102 -9.43 -9.99 -11.30
CA SER A 102 -9.85 -11.08 -12.19
C SER A 102 -9.65 -12.46 -11.57
N LEU A 103 -8.47 -12.71 -10.98
CA LEU A 103 -8.14 -13.96 -10.29
C LEU A 103 -9.01 -14.18 -9.05
N LYS A 104 -9.34 -13.11 -8.32
CA LYS A 104 -10.30 -13.23 -7.20
C LYS A 104 -11.68 -13.61 -7.68
N SER A 105 -12.17 -13.02 -8.77
CA SER A 105 -13.46 -13.43 -9.34
C SER A 105 -13.44 -14.88 -9.80
N SER A 106 -12.39 -15.33 -10.51
CA SER A 106 -12.30 -16.72 -10.96
C SER A 106 -12.14 -17.71 -9.81
N SER A 107 -11.42 -17.34 -8.75
CA SER A 107 -11.29 -18.15 -7.54
C SER A 107 -12.62 -18.30 -6.80
N ILE A 108 -13.46 -17.27 -6.78
CA ILE A 108 -14.79 -17.34 -6.16
C ILE A 108 -15.72 -18.20 -7.02
N GLU A 109 -15.71 -18.01 -8.33
CA GLU A 109 -16.54 -18.76 -9.27
C GLU A 109 -16.20 -20.26 -9.28
N SER A 110 -14.91 -20.61 -9.33
CA SER A 110 -14.46 -22.01 -9.24
C SER A 110 -14.82 -22.68 -7.91
N SER A 111 -14.96 -21.93 -6.81
CA SER A 111 -15.36 -22.48 -5.51
C SER A 111 -16.87 -22.71 -5.39
N SER A 112 -17.66 -22.05 -6.24
CA SER A 112 -19.13 -22.17 -6.25
C SER A 112 -19.57 -23.48 -6.92
N ASP A 113 -18.93 -23.84 -8.04
CA ASP A 113 -19.28 -25.04 -8.81
C ASP A 113 -19.05 -26.33 -8.02
N GLU A 114 -17.98 -26.40 -7.22
CA GLU A 114 -17.72 -27.56 -6.34
C GLU A 114 -18.76 -27.71 -5.22
N LEU A 115 -19.36 -26.61 -4.77
CA LEU A 115 -20.32 -26.62 -3.66
C LEU A 115 -21.68 -27.21 -4.10
N GLU A 116 -22.14 -26.86 -5.30
CA GLU A 116 -23.38 -27.39 -5.88
C GLU A 116 -23.28 -28.91 -6.12
N ASP A 117 -22.13 -29.39 -6.59
CA ASP A 117 -21.88 -30.83 -6.79
C ASP A 117 -21.91 -31.60 -5.46
N ILE A 118 -21.35 -31.05 -4.39
CA ILE A 118 -21.38 -31.67 -3.06
C ILE A 118 -22.81 -31.78 -2.53
N ASP A 119 -23.62 -30.72 -2.68
CA ASP A 119 -25.01 -30.74 -2.24
C ASP A 119 -25.87 -31.68 -3.07
N SER A 120 -25.63 -31.77 -4.38
CA SER A 120 -26.26 -32.74 -5.29
C SER A 120 -25.97 -34.19 -4.84
N LEU A 121 -24.70 -34.53 -4.61
CA LEU A 121 -24.30 -35.86 -4.12
C LEU A 121 -24.91 -36.19 -2.75
N LYS A 122 -25.03 -35.18 -1.87
CA LYS A 122 -25.65 -35.35 -0.55
C LYS A 122 -27.13 -35.67 -0.65
N ILE A 123 -27.85 -35.03 -1.58
CA ILE A 123 -29.25 -35.32 -1.89
C ILE A 123 -29.39 -36.74 -2.45
N GLU A 124 -28.56 -37.13 -3.42
CA GLU A 124 -28.57 -38.48 -3.98
C GLU A 124 -28.35 -39.55 -2.89
N LEU A 125 -27.40 -39.33 -1.98
CA LEU A 125 -27.13 -40.24 -0.87
C LEU A 125 -28.34 -40.41 0.06
N LEU A 126 -29.06 -39.32 0.35
CA LEU A 126 -30.30 -39.36 1.15
C LEU A 126 -31.39 -40.17 0.43
N ILE A 127 -31.56 -39.97 -0.88
CA ILE A 127 -32.53 -40.72 -1.70
C ILE A 127 -32.19 -42.21 -1.68
N VAL A 128 -30.93 -42.58 -1.95
CA VAL A 128 -30.47 -43.98 -1.94
C VAL A 128 -30.70 -44.64 -0.59
N ARG A 129 -30.42 -43.93 0.51
CA ARG A 129 -30.69 -44.42 1.87
C ARG A 129 -32.18 -44.70 2.08
N ALA A 130 -33.06 -43.75 1.72
CA ALA A 130 -34.49 -43.90 1.88
C ALA A 130 -35.06 -45.04 1.02
N VAL A 131 -34.58 -45.21 -0.22
CA VAL A 131 -34.97 -46.33 -1.10
C VAL A 131 -34.53 -47.66 -0.51
N LYS A 132 -33.31 -47.74 0.02
CA LYS A 132 -32.78 -48.95 0.67
C LYS A 132 -33.62 -49.32 1.91
N GLU A 133 -33.93 -48.35 2.77
CA GLU A 133 -34.77 -48.55 3.94
C GLU A 133 -36.18 -49.02 3.58
N ARG A 134 -36.83 -48.41 2.58
CA ARG A 134 -38.15 -48.86 2.09
C ARG A 134 -38.10 -50.27 1.53
N LYS A 135 -37.06 -50.64 0.78
CA LYS A 135 -36.91 -51.99 0.23
C LYS A 135 -36.81 -53.05 1.34
N VAL A 136 -36.06 -52.76 2.40
CA VAL A 136 -35.96 -53.62 3.59
C VAL A 136 -37.32 -53.74 4.30
N LEU A 137 -38.02 -52.62 4.49
CA LEU A 137 -39.34 -52.61 5.14
C LEU A 137 -40.38 -53.43 4.35
N ASN A 138 -40.44 -53.26 3.03
CA ASN A 138 -41.34 -54.01 2.16
C ASN A 138 -41.04 -55.51 2.16
N HIS A 139 -39.75 -55.89 2.15
CA HIS A 139 -39.36 -57.29 2.23
C HIS A 139 -39.80 -57.92 3.57
N ASN A 140 -39.61 -57.21 4.69
CA ASN A 140 -40.06 -57.67 6.01
C ASN A 140 -41.60 -57.78 6.11
N GLN A 141 -42.35 -56.86 5.49
CA GLN A 141 -43.81 -56.96 5.41
C GLN A 141 -44.27 -58.19 4.63
N HIS A 142 -43.67 -58.47 3.47
CA HIS A 142 -44.02 -59.64 2.67
C HIS A 142 -43.74 -60.97 3.42
N MET A 143 -42.64 -61.04 4.16
CA MET A 143 -42.31 -62.21 4.99
C MET A 143 -43.28 -62.39 6.16
N THR A 144 -43.73 -61.31 6.79
CA THR A 144 -44.67 -61.36 7.91
C THR A 144 -46.11 -61.66 7.49
N SER A 145 -46.54 -61.23 6.30
CA SER A 145 -47.85 -61.60 5.74
C SER A 145 -47.93 -63.04 5.26
N SER A 146 -46.81 -63.64 4.85
CA SER A 146 -46.76 -65.03 4.34
C SER A 146 -46.78 -66.10 5.46
N ILE A 147 -46.62 -65.71 6.72
CA ILE A 147 -46.57 -66.61 7.89
C ILE A 147 -47.94 -66.68 8.63
N ARG A 148 -48.89 -65.78 8.31
CA ARG A 148 -50.23 -65.76 8.90
C ARG A 148 -51.22 -66.51 8.02
#